data_AF-A0A5Q8CNA9-F1
#
_entry.id   AF-A0A5Q8CNA9-F1
#
_cell.length_a   1.000
_cell.length_b   1.000
_cell.length_c   1.000
_cell.angle_alpha   90.00
_cell.angle_beta   90.00
_cell.angle_gamma   90.00
#
_symmetry.space_group_name_H-M   'P 1'
#
loop_
_entity.id
_entity.type
_entity.pdbx_description
1 polymer ?
#
loop_
_entity_poly.entity_id
_entity_poly.type
_entity_poly.pdbx_seq_one_letter_code
_entity_poly.pdbx_strand_id
1 'polypeptide(L)'
;MNLFRNVVFVAAIAGLVAGIALACMQAYATVPLILKAEVYEKAGGGHHHDHAANTGTGTAMSSAEPAGNAMSSAAPASTEAAAPTEDEGWAPADGFERFAFNVVANIVTGIGFALILVAVSEFAGGIGSWRQGVFWGLAG
;
A
#
# COMPACT_ATOMS: atom_id res chain seq x y z
N MET A 1 -24.74 -27.63 5.32
CA MET A 1 -25.18 -26.27 4.96
C MET A 1 -25.14 -25.29 6.15
N ASN A 2 -25.47 -25.71 7.39
CA ASN A 2 -25.45 -24.80 8.55
C ASN A 2 -24.04 -24.36 9.00
N LEU A 3 -23.05 -25.26 8.97
CA LEU A 3 -21.67 -24.96 9.41
C LEU A 3 -21.03 -23.86 8.55
N PHE A 4 -21.02 -24.04 7.24
CA PHE A 4 -20.47 -23.06 6.28
C PHE A 4 -21.11 -21.68 6.43
N ARG A 5 -22.45 -21.64 6.55
CA ARG A 5 -23.19 -20.40 6.78
C ARG A 5 -22.75 -19.72 8.08
N ASN A 6 -22.64 -20.47 9.17
CA ASN A 6 -22.22 -19.91 10.47
C ASN A 6 -20.78 -19.38 10.42
N VAL A 7 -19.86 -20.10 9.78
CA VAL A 7 -18.47 -19.66 9.58
C VAL A 7 -18.42 -18.33 8.85
N VAL A 8 -19.12 -18.22 7.72
CA VAL A 8 -19.15 -16.99 6.92
C VAL A 8 -19.79 -15.83 7.69
N PHE A 9 -20.90 -16.05 8.39
CA PHE A 9 -21.56 -14.99 9.17
C PHE A 9 -20.71 -14.51 10.35
N VAL A 10 -20.09 -15.43 11.09
CA VAL A 10 -19.21 -15.08 12.22
C VAL A 10 -17.99 -14.30 11.73
N ALA A 11 -17.35 -14.78 10.66
CA ALA A 11 -16.21 -14.08 10.06
C ALA A 11 -16.59 -12.70 9.50
N ALA A 12 -17.78 -12.57 8.88
CA ALA A 12 -18.25 -11.29 8.37
C ALA A 12 -18.45 -10.26 9.50
N ILE A 13 -19.07 -10.65 10.62
CA ILE A 13 -19.30 -9.76 11.76
C ILE A 13 -17.96 -9.42 12.44
N ALA A 14 -17.13 -10.43 12.73
CA ALA A 14 -15.83 -10.22 13.37
C ALA A 14 -14.92 -9.33 12.51
N GLY A 15 -14.85 -9.60 11.21
CA GLY A 15 -14.06 -8.83 10.26
C GLY A 15 -14.56 -7.41 10.06
N LEU A 16 -15.88 -7.19 10.08
CA LEU A 16 -16.46 -5.84 10.04
C LEU A 16 -16.07 -5.03 11.27
N VAL A 17 -16.19 -5.61 12.47
CA VAL A 17 -15.80 -4.93 13.72
C VAL A 17 -14.30 -4.62 13.73
N ALA A 18 -13.47 -5.59 13.35
CA ALA A 18 -12.03 -5.41 13.27
C ALA A 18 -11.64 -4.35 12.23
N GLY A 19 -12.26 -4.39 11.04
CA GLY A 19 -12.00 -3.43 9.96
C GLY A 19 -12.40 -1.99 10.33
N ILE A 20 -13.53 -1.80 10.99
CA ILE A 20 -13.94 -0.47 11.50
C ILE A 20 -12.95 0.00 12.58
N ALA A 21 -12.59 -0.85 13.54
CA ALA A 21 -11.65 -0.50 14.59
C ALA A 21 -10.28 -0.08 14.01
N LEU A 22 -9.78 -0.82 13.02
CA LEU A 22 -8.54 -0.52 12.32
C LEU A 22 -8.62 0.80 11.55
N ALA A 23 -9.72 1.03 10.83
CA ALA A 23 -9.94 2.28 10.10
C ALA A 23 -9.98 3.49 11.05
N CYS A 24 -10.63 3.36 12.21
CA CYS A 24 -10.62 4.40 13.25
C CYS A 24 -9.19 4.67 13.76
N MET A 25 -8.42 3.61 14.06
CA MET A 25 -7.04 3.77 14.52
C MET A 25 -6.17 4.48 13.48
N GLN A 26 -6.31 4.11 12.21
CA GLN A 26 -5.61 4.77 11.11
C GLN A 26 -6.04 6.23 10.92
N ALA A 27 -7.32 6.56 11.13
CA ALA A 27 -7.82 7.93 11.02
C ALA A 27 -7.14 8.88 12.03
N TYR A 28 -6.81 8.39 13.23
CA TYR A 28 -6.16 9.20 14.27
C TYR A 28 -4.62 9.11 14.27
N ALA A 29 -4.04 8.04 13.72
CA ALA A 29 -2.59 7.83 13.72
C ALA A 29 -1.97 8.02 12.33
N THR A 30 -2.34 7.17 11.36
CA THR A 30 -1.68 7.11 10.04
C THR A 30 -2.02 8.31 9.16
N VAL A 31 -3.30 8.70 9.09
CA VAL A 31 -3.76 9.81 8.24
C VAL A 31 -3.05 11.14 8.56
N PRO A 32 -2.91 11.60 9.82
CA PRO A 32 -2.22 12.86 10.10
C PRO A 32 -0.72 12.80 9.80
N LEU A 33 -0.09 11.62 9.92
CA LEU A 33 1.32 11.45 9.57
C LEU A 33 1.54 11.60 8.06
N ILE A 34 0.65 11.05 7.22
CA ILE A 34 0.69 11.19 5.77
C ILE A 34 0.56 12.67 5.38
N LEU A 35 -0.46 13.36 5.90
CA LEU A 35 -0.67 14.78 5.58
C LEU A 35 0.52 15.65 6.00
N LYS A 36 1.15 15.32 7.13
CA LYS A 36 2.37 16.01 7.58
C LYS A 36 3.56 15.72 6.67
N ALA A 37 3.71 14.49 6.17
CA ALA A 37 4.74 14.13 5.20
C ALA A 37 4.57 14.87 3.87
N GLU A 38 3.34 14.96 3.34
CA GLU A 38 3.04 15.71 2.11
C GLU A 38 3.45 17.18 2.21
N VAL A 39 3.26 17.82 3.38
CA VAL A 39 3.69 19.21 3.60
C VAL A 39 5.22 19.35 3.50
N TYR A 40 5.97 18.38 4.02
CA TYR A 40 7.44 18.42 3.93
C TYR A 40 7.97 18.13 2.54
N GLU A 41 7.33 17.23 1.79
CA GLU A 41 7.70 16.94 0.40
C GLU A 41 7.41 18.13 -0.53
N LYS A 42 6.23 18.77 -0.35
CA LYS A 42 5.85 19.97 -1.09
C LYS A 42 6.76 21.16 -0.76
N ALA A 43 7.21 21.30 0.48
CA ALA A 43 8.12 22.38 0.90
C ALA A 43 9.60 22.11 0.54
N GLY A 44 10.00 20.84 0.43
CA GLY A 44 11.37 20.41 0.14
C GLY A 44 11.71 20.28 -1.34
N GLY A 45 10.77 20.57 -2.25
CA GLY A 45 11.00 20.50 -3.69
C GLY A 45 11.21 19.07 -4.20
N GLY A 46 10.30 18.16 -3.85
CA GLY A 46 10.09 16.85 -4.50
C GLY A 46 11.37 16.14 -4.94
N HIS A 47 12.02 15.41 -4.04
CA HIS A 47 13.09 14.50 -4.43
C HIS A 47 12.51 13.33 -5.23
N HIS A 48 12.34 13.52 -6.55
CA HIS A 48 12.11 12.44 -7.49
C HIS A 48 13.35 11.55 -7.49
N HIS A 49 13.19 10.32 -7.02
CA HIS A 49 14.18 9.29 -7.25
C HIS A 49 14.00 8.81 -8.71
N ASP A 50 14.80 9.38 -9.60
CA ASP A 50 14.99 8.87 -10.95
C ASP A 50 15.48 7.42 -10.87
N HIS A 51 14.56 6.47 -11.03
CA HIS A 51 14.91 5.10 -11.36
C HIS A 51 15.20 5.05 -12.86
N ALA A 52 16.32 5.65 -13.26
CA ALA A 52 16.94 5.37 -14.55
C ALA A 52 17.21 3.86 -14.61
N ALA A 53 16.31 3.13 -15.27
CA ALA A 53 16.46 1.73 -15.55
C ALA A 53 17.76 1.56 -16.34
N ASN A 54 18.78 1.03 -15.68
CA ASN A 54 19.97 0.49 -16.32
C ASN A 54 19.52 -0.67 -17.22
N THR A 55 19.13 -0.37 -18.45
CA THR A 55 18.95 -1.32 -19.54
C THR A 55 20.34 -1.78 -19.98
N GLY A 56 20.98 -2.58 -19.11
CA GLY A 56 22.13 -3.41 -19.43
C GLY A 56 21.74 -4.54 -20.37
N THR A 57 21.31 -4.19 -21.58
CA THR A 57 21.24 -5.09 -22.74
C THR A 57 22.57 -5.02 -23.45
N GLY A 58 23.27 -6.16 -23.47
CA GLY A 58 24.67 -6.27 -23.85
C GLY A 58 24.99 -5.81 -25.27
N THR A 59 26.25 -5.42 -25.45
CA THR A 59 26.93 -5.49 -26.75
C THR A 59 28.41 -5.79 -26.51
N ALA A 60 28.89 -6.79 -27.23
CA ALA A 60 30.26 -7.21 -27.27
C ALA A 60 31.22 -6.09 -27.70
N MET A 61 32.39 -6.07 -27.07
CA MET A 61 33.72 -5.89 -27.68
C MET A 61 33.87 -4.76 -28.72
N SER A 62 34.37 -3.60 -28.29
CA SER A 62 35.27 -2.78 -29.11
C SER A 62 36.11 -1.85 -28.22
N SER A 63 37.26 -1.46 -28.77
CA SER A 63 38.54 -1.08 -28.20
C SER A 63 38.70 0.33 -27.60
N ALA A 64 39.60 0.41 -26.61
CA ALA A 64 40.58 1.48 -26.32
C ALA A 64 40.11 2.88 -25.86
N GLU A 65 40.51 3.23 -24.63
CA GLU A 65 40.75 4.59 -24.11
C GLU A 65 41.88 5.35 -24.87
N PRO A 66 42.24 6.63 -24.60
CA PRO A 66 41.66 7.65 -23.68
C PRO A 66 41.55 9.07 -24.32
N ALA A 67 41.09 10.04 -23.51
CA ALA A 67 41.44 11.48 -23.51
C ALA A 67 40.33 12.48 -23.86
N GLY A 68 40.31 13.59 -23.12
CA GLY A 68 39.81 14.87 -23.62
C GLY A 68 38.91 15.64 -22.66
N ASN A 69 39.52 16.57 -21.92
CA ASN A 69 38.84 17.62 -21.18
C ASN A 69 37.87 18.46 -22.04
N ALA A 70 36.97 19.16 -21.33
CA ALA A 70 36.54 20.54 -21.57
C ALA A 70 35.13 20.78 -22.14
N MET A 71 34.31 21.35 -21.26
CA MET A 71 33.45 22.52 -21.45
C MET A 71 32.53 22.53 -22.68
N SER A 72 31.22 22.44 -22.44
CA SER A 72 30.28 23.26 -23.20
C SER A 72 29.07 23.62 -22.34
N SER A 73 29.10 24.84 -21.82
CA SER A 73 27.89 25.56 -21.43
C SER A 73 27.07 25.80 -22.69
N ALA A 74 26.02 25.03 -22.86
CA ALA A 74 24.91 25.38 -23.73
C ALA A 74 23.64 24.99 -23.00
N ALA A 75 23.03 25.96 -22.32
CA ALA A 75 21.62 25.87 -21.97
C ALA A 75 20.83 25.64 -23.26
N PRO A 76 20.13 24.50 -23.44
CA PRO A 76 19.06 24.46 -24.42
C PRO A 76 17.89 25.19 -23.78
N ALA A 77 17.30 26.08 -24.59
CA ALA A 77 16.06 26.74 -24.32
C ALA A 77 15.01 25.78 -23.74
N SER A 78 14.15 26.33 -22.89
CA SER A 78 12.86 25.81 -22.48
C SER A 78 12.03 25.40 -23.71
N THR A 79 12.32 24.23 -24.25
CA THR A 79 11.33 23.43 -24.95
C THR A 79 10.59 22.74 -23.83
N GLU A 80 9.39 23.24 -23.58
CA GLU A 80 8.33 22.54 -22.87
C GLU A 80 8.00 21.26 -23.66
N ALA A 81 8.95 20.33 -23.68
CA ALA A 81 8.66 18.94 -23.88
C ALA A 81 7.90 18.58 -22.62
N ALA A 82 6.57 18.63 -22.71
CA ALA A 82 5.71 17.89 -21.81
C ALA A 82 6.32 16.49 -21.72
N ALA A 83 7.08 16.26 -20.64
CA ALA A 83 7.38 14.92 -20.21
C ALA A 83 6.03 14.21 -20.21
N PRO A 84 5.92 12.98 -20.74
CA PRO A 84 4.71 12.22 -20.52
C PRO A 84 4.48 12.31 -19.03
N THR A 85 3.33 12.86 -18.62
CA THR A 85 2.85 12.67 -17.26
C THR A 85 2.95 11.17 -17.06
N GLU A 86 3.95 10.73 -16.30
CA GLU A 86 3.99 9.40 -15.72
C GLU A 86 2.55 9.20 -15.26
N ASP A 87 1.79 8.30 -15.90
CA ASP A 87 0.36 8.19 -15.65
C ASP A 87 0.22 7.86 -14.17
N GLU A 88 -0.03 8.89 -13.34
CA GLU A 88 -0.12 8.73 -11.91
C GLU A 88 -1.26 7.76 -11.69
N GLY A 89 -0.90 6.55 -11.25
CA GLY A 89 -1.85 5.46 -11.05
C GLY A 89 -2.99 5.99 -10.17
N TRP A 90 -4.23 5.70 -10.57
CA TRP A 90 -5.41 6.25 -9.92
C TRP A 90 -5.32 6.15 -8.39
N ALA A 91 -5.54 7.29 -7.72
CA ALA A 91 -5.64 7.39 -6.28
C ALA A 91 -6.98 8.04 -5.89
N PRO A 92 -7.58 7.65 -4.74
CA PRO A 92 -8.74 8.34 -4.19
C PRO A 92 -8.46 9.83 -3.95
N ALA A 93 -9.42 10.71 -4.27
CA ALA A 93 -9.28 12.12 -3.93
C ALA A 93 -9.25 12.34 -2.40
N ASP A 94 -8.62 13.44 -2.00
CA ASP A 94 -8.50 13.80 -0.58
C ASP A 94 -9.86 14.05 0.10
N GLY A 95 -9.85 13.88 1.42
CA GLY A 95 -11.03 14.06 2.25
C GLY A 95 -11.91 12.81 2.30
N PHE A 96 -13.15 12.93 1.84
CA PHE A 96 -14.16 11.88 2.04
C PHE A 96 -13.90 10.63 1.21
N GLU A 97 -13.45 10.77 -0.04
CA GLU A 97 -13.22 9.63 -0.94
C GLU A 97 -12.11 8.72 -0.39
N ARG A 98 -10.95 9.28 -0.05
CA ARG A 98 -9.87 8.56 0.64
C ARG A 98 -10.32 7.88 1.93
N PHE A 99 -11.13 8.56 2.74
CA PHE A 99 -11.67 7.97 3.97
C PHE A 99 -12.59 6.78 3.68
N ALA A 100 -13.55 6.93 2.75
CA ALA A 100 -14.52 5.90 2.42
C ALA A 100 -13.83 4.65 1.83
N PHE A 101 -12.92 4.83 0.87
CA PHE A 101 -12.16 3.71 0.32
C PHE A 101 -11.27 3.04 1.37
N ASN A 102 -10.66 3.80 2.28
CA ASN A 102 -9.88 3.22 3.37
C ASN A 102 -10.75 2.37 4.31
N VAL A 103 -11.94 2.87 4.69
CA VAL A 103 -12.88 2.11 5.54
C VAL A 103 -13.32 0.83 4.85
N VAL A 104 -13.73 0.91 3.58
CA VAL A 104 -14.16 -0.27 2.80
C VAL A 104 -13.02 -1.28 2.64
N ALA A 105 -11.81 -0.80 2.32
CA ALA A 105 -10.64 -1.66 2.18
C ALA A 105 -10.28 -2.38 3.50
N ASN A 106 -10.34 -1.68 4.63
CA ASN A 106 -10.11 -2.29 5.94
C ASN A 106 -11.20 -3.30 6.32
N ILE A 107 -12.47 -3.05 5.98
CA ILE A 107 -13.57 -4.00 6.21
C ILE A 107 -13.37 -5.27 5.38
N VAL A 108 -13.10 -5.13 4.07
CA VAL A 108 -12.86 -6.29 3.19
C VAL A 108 -11.66 -7.10 3.67
N THR A 109 -10.56 -6.42 4.01
CA THR A 109 -9.35 -7.05 4.57
C THR A 109 -9.66 -7.76 5.89
N GLY A 110 -10.39 -7.10 6.80
CA GLY A 110 -10.78 -7.68 8.09
C GLY A 110 -11.64 -8.93 7.95
N ILE A 111 -12.61 -8.93 7.01
CA ILE A 111 -13.44 -10.11 6.71
C ILE A 111 -12.58 -11.24 6.14
N GLY A 112 -11.68 -10.93 5.19
CA GLY A 112 -10.75 -11.91 4.62
C GLY A 112 -9.86 -12.54 5.69
N PHE A 113 -9.29 -11.72 6.57
CA PHE A 113 -8.46 -12.20 7.67
C PHE A 113 -9.24 -13.04 8.68
N ALA A 114 -10.47 -12.62 9.04
CA ALA A 114 -11.34 -13.40 9.91
C ALA A 114 -11.68 -14.77 9.30
N LEU A 115 -11.92 -14.84 7.99
CA LEU A 115 -12.14 -16.13 7.29
C LEU A 115 -10.91 -17.03 7.37
N ILE A 116 -9.71 -16.47 7.20
CA ILE A 116 -8.45 -17.22 7.35
C ILE A 116 -8.32 -17.74 8.78
N LEU A 117 -8.51 -16.90 9.80
CA LEU A 117 -8.43 -17.32 11.21
C LEU A 117 -9.44 -18.43 11.51
N VAL A 118 -10.68 -18.32 11.05
CA VAL A 118 -11.68 -19.37 11.25
C VAL A 118 -11.25 -20.66 10.56
N ALA A 119 -10.79 -20.60 9.31
CA ALA A 119 -10.32 -21.78 8.58
C ALA A 119 -9.15 -22.47 9.29
N VAL A 120 -8.14 -21.72 9.74
CA VAL A 120 -6.99 -22.29 10.46
C VAL A 120 -7.41 -22.80 11.84
N SER A 121 -8.38 -22.14 12.51
CA SER A 121 -8.91 -22.62 13.79
C SER A 121 -9.57 -24.00 13.67
N GLU A 122 -10.32 -24.25 12.60
CA GLU A 122 -10.93 -25.56 12.33
C GLU A 122 -9.86 -26.64 12.10
N PHE A 123 -8.78 -26.33 11.37
CA PHE A 123 -7.64 -27.25 11.23
C PHE A 123 -6.92 -27.52 12.56
N ALA A 124 -6.94 -26.57 13.49
CA ALA A 124 -6.33 -26.68 14.82
C ALA A 124 -7.26 -27.33 15.88
N GLY A 125 -8.44 -27.84 15.49
CA GLY A 125 -9.39 -28.50 16.40
C GLY A 125 -10.61 -27.66 16.80
N GLY A 126 -10.83 -26.52 16.15
CA GLY A 126 -12.01 -25.67 16.28
C GLY A 126 -12.02 -24.76 17.51
N ILE A 127 -13.01 -23.84 17.56
CA ILE A 127 -13.23 -22.92 18.68
C ILE A 127 -14.38 -23.44 19.56
N GLY A 128 -14.03 -24.18 20.61
CA GLY A 128 -15.02 -24.78 21.52
C GLY A 128 -15.45 -23.90 22.69
N SER A 129 -14.72 -22.81 22.97
CA SER A 129 -14.98 -21.92 24.12
C SER A 129 -14.59 -20.47 23.84
N TRP A 130 -15.20 -19.53 24.59
CA TRP A 130 -14.89 -18.10 24.44
C TRP A 130 -13.41 -17.77 24.71
N ARG A 131 -12.76 -18.52 25.61
CA ARG A 131 -11.32 -18.37 25.91
C ARG A 131 -10.45 -18.73 24.71
N GLN A 132 -10.76 -19.83 24.03
CA GLN A 132 -10.08 -20.19 22.78
C GLN A 132 -10.30 -19.15 21.69
N GLY A 133 -11.50 -18.55 21.63
CA GLY A 133 -11.78 -17.42 20.75
C GLY A 133 -10.88 -16.21 21.03
N VAL A 134 -10.66 -15.86 22.31
CA VAL A 134 -9.74 -14.79 22.70
C VAL A 134 -8.29 -15.12 22.33
N PHE A 135 -7.84 -16.36 22.55
CA PHE A 135 -6.49 -16.76 22.14
C PHE A 135 -6.29 -16.68 20.63
N TRP A 136 -7.27 -17.13 19.84
CA TRP A 136 -7.25 -16.99 18.39
C TRP A 136 -7.26 -15.53 17.94
N GLY A 137 -8.04 -14.69 18.62
CA GLY A 137 -8.11 -13.26 18.34
C GLY A 137 -6.85 -12.48 18.74
N LEU A 138 -6.06 -12.97 19.70
CA LEU A 138 -4.76 -12.39 20.06
C LEU A 138 -3.61 -12.94 19.21
N ALA A 139 -3.77 -14.14 18.65
CA ALA A 139 -2.77 -14.77 17.79
C ALA A 139 -2.80 -14.24 16.34
N GLY A 140 -3.93 -13.65 15.92
CA GLY A 140 -4.08 -12.93 14.66
C GLY A 140 -3.87 -11.43 14.85
#